data_AF-A0A7C3MMP6-F1
#
_entry.id   AF-A0A7C3MMP6-F1
#
_cell.length_a   1.000
_cell.length_b   1.000
_cell.length_c   1.000
_cell.angle_alpha   90.00
_cell.angle_beta   90.00
_cell.angle_gamma   90.00
#
_symmetry.space_group_name_H-M   'P 1'
#
loop_
_entity.id
_entity.type
_entity.pdbx_description
1 polymer ?
#
loop_
_entity_poly.entity_id
_entity_poly.type
_entity_poly.pdbx_seq_one_letter_code
_entity_poly.pdbx_strand_id
1 'polypeptide(L)'
;MPIATCTQGDLSVIYRPSTNNRLAAAAILAALAIGLSTCARRGPVNVLKAKADALKTANQWIKLVDAGDYAKAWAATAPGFRKQMSEKEWIRGLASYRKPMGKLLQRTVTEEQYANELSDSPASSSGDYVVVHYRSRFEHKDSANETVLTMLQDGRWVVAGYFIN
;
A
#
# COMPACT_ATOMS: atom_id res chain seq x y z
N MET A 1 -33.81 -11.66 -30.58
CA MET A 1 -32.47 -11.40 -29.99
C MET A 1 -32.22 -9.90 -30.06
N PRO A 2 -32.43 -9.15 -28.96
CA PRO A 2 -32.13 -7.73 -28.92
C PRO A 2 -30.69 -7.48 -28.50
N ILE A 3 -30.05 -6.53 -29.19
CA ILE A 3 -28.75 -5.97 -28.88
C ILE A 3 -29.00 -4.88 -27.84
N ALA A 4 -28.50 -5.06 -26.62
CA ALA A 4 -28.63 -4.04 -25.56
C ALA A 4 -27.55 -2.97 -25.77
N THR A 5 -27.98 -1.82 -26.25
CA THR A 5 -27.30 -0.53 -26.17
C THR A 5 -27.22 -0.09 -24.70
N CYS A 6 -26.02 0.21 -24.21
CA CYS A 6 -25.86 0.82 -22.89
C CYS A 6 -25.83 2.35 -23.06
N THR A 7 -26.86 2.97 -22.51
CA THR A 7 -27.09 4.41 -22.46
C THR A 7 -26.08 5.17 -21.62
N GLN A 8 -25.78 6.37 -22.08
CA GLN A 8 -24.93 7.39 -21.51
C GLN A 8 -25.56 7.96 -20.22
N GLY A 9 -24.83 7.83 -19.11
CA GLY A 9 -25.11 8.48 -17.84
C GLY A 9 -24.02 9.51 -17.54
N ASP A 10 -24.34 10.75 -17.90
CA ASP A 10 -23.79 12.04 -17.48
C ASP A 10 -22.69 12.04 -16.40
N LEU A 11 -21.46 12.37 -16.81
CA LEU A 11 -20.42 12.94 -15.95
C LEU A 11 -20.00 14.30 -16.53
N SER A 12 -20.97 15.21 -16.65
CA SER A 12 -20.66 16.62 -16.53
C SER A 12 -20.69 16.99 -15.05
N VAL A 13 -19.62 17.66 -14.59
CA VAL A 13 -19.56 18.62 -13.47
C VAL A 13 -18.17 18.55 -12.80
N ILE A 14 -17.34 19.49 -13.28
CA ILE A 14 -16.19 20.18 -12.66
C ILE A 14 -14.82 19.48 -12.63
N TYR A 15 -14.06 19.61 -13.74
CA TYR A 15 -12.82 20.42 -13.77
C TYR A 15 -12.29 20.63 -15.21
N ARG A 16 -12.50 21.84 -15.75
CA ARG A 16 -11.80 22.50 -16.88
C ARG A 16 -11.77 24.00 -16.52
N PRO A 17 -10.84 24.87 -16.98
CA PRO A 17 -9.75 24.70 -17.95
C PRO A 17 -8.39 25.33 -17.49
N SER A 18 -7.31 25.21 -18.26
CA SER A 18 -6.79 26.35 -19.04
C SER A 18 -5.86 25.82 -20.14
N THR A 19 -6.38 25.80 -21.36
CA THR A 19 -5.61 25.58 -22.60
C THR A 19 -5.29 26.95 -23.18
N ASN A 20 -4.02 27.20 -23.51
CA ASN A 20 -3.63 28.09 -24.60
C ASN A 20 -2.16 27.83 -24.96
N ASN A 21 -1.92 27.03 -25.99
CA ASN A 21 -1.16 27.52 -27.13
C ASN A 21 -1.41 26.66 -28.36
N ARG A 22 -1.58 27.37 -29.46
CA ARG A 22 -2.04 26.92 -30.77
C ARG A 22 -0.86 26.48 -31.63
N LEU A 23 -1.20 25.70 -32.66
CA LEU A 23 -0.44 25.44 -33.90
C LEU A 23 0.72 24.44 -33.77
N ALA A 24 0.56 23.27 -34.42
CA ALA A 24 1.16 23.04 -35.73
C ALA A 24 0.76 21.66 -36.26
N ALA A 25 0.31 21.63 -37.51
CA ALA A 25 0.15 20.42 -38.30
C ALA A 25 1.52 19.93 -38.79
N ALA A 26 1.73 18.62 -38.87
CA ALA A 26 2.48 17.95 -39.94
C ALA A 26 2.44 16.43 -39.76
N ALA A 27 2.02 15.73 -40.80
CA ALA A 27 2.14 14.29 -40.95
C ALA A 27 3.55 13.94 -41.48
N ILE A 28 4.23 12.94 -40.92
CA ILE A 28 5.36 12.25 -41.56
C ILE A 28 5.32 10.75 -41.21
N LEU A 29 5.39 9.92 -42.26
CA LEU A 29 5.49 8.46 -42.31
C LEU A 29 6.89 7.95 -41.94
N ALA A 30 6.93 6.67 -41.51
CA ALA A 30 8.07 5.72 -41.51
C ALA A 30 8.94 5.61 -40.24
N ALA A 31 8.77 4.49 -39.51
CA ALA A 31 9.78 3.44 -39.34
C ALA A 31 9.21 2.32 -38.44
N LEU A 32 9.04 1.12 -39.02
CA LEU A 32 8.64 -0.10 -38.31
C LEU A 32 9.85 -0.63 -37.51
N ALA A 33 10.16 -0.02 -36.38
CA ALA A 33 10.96 -0.68 -35.35
C ALA A 33 9.99 -1.48 -34.48
N ILE A 34 9.85 -2.79 -34.75
CA ILE A 34 9.23 -3.71 -33.79
C ILE A 34 10.21 -3.82 -32.64
N GLY A 35 10.16 -2.84 -31.72
CA GLY A 35 10.72 -3.02 -30.41
C GLY A 35 10.03 -4.24 -29.83
N LEU A 36 10.77 -5.33 -29.63
CA LEU A 36 10.36 -6.37 -28.70
C LEU A 36 10.33 -5.73 -27.32
N SER A 37 9.27 -4.98 -27.03
CA SER A 37 8.82 -4.70 -25.68
C SER A 37 8.39 -6.05 -25.13
N THR A 38 9.36 -6.83 -24.68
CA THR A 38 9.09 -7.95 -23.79
C THR A 38 8.55 -7.31 -22.52
N CYS A 39 7.23 -7.11 -22.47
CA CYS A 39 6.55 -7.02 -21.19
C CYS A 39 6.94 -8.31 -20.48
N ALA A 40 7.87 -8.23 -19.52
CA ALA A 40 8.24 -9.36 -18.71
C ALA A 40 6.94 -9.86 -18.07
N ARG A 41 6.42 -10.98 -18.56
CA ARG A 41 5.24 -11.60 -17.97
C ARG A 41 5.64 -11.97 -16.54
N ARG A 42 5.10 -11.25 -15.56
CA ARG A 42 5.20 -11.67 -14.15
C ARG A 42 4.63 -13.09 -14.11
N GLY A 43 5.47 -14.05 -13.71
CA GLY A 43 5.05 -15.44 -13.58
C GLY A 43 3.93 -15.57 -12.53
N PRO A 44 3.26 -16.73 -12.46
CA PRO A 44 2.23 -16.95 -11.44
C PRO A 44 2.83 -16.71 -10.05
N VAL A 45 2.21 -15.82 -9.28
CA VAL A 45 2.63 -15.54 -7.91
C VAL A 45 2.23 -16.71 -7.02
N ASN A 46 3.17 -17.24 -6.25
CA ASN A 46 2.87 -18.20 -5.20
C ASN A 46 2.30 -17.43 -3.99
N VAL A 47 0.97 -17.34 -3.91
CA VAL A 47 0.26 -16.59 -2.88
C VAL A 47 0.59 -17.08 -1.46
N LEU A 48 0.76 -18.39 -1.25
CA LEU A 48 1.10 -18.92 0.07
C LEU A 48 2.49 -18.45 0.52
N LYS A 49 3.47 -18.49 -0.39
CA LYS A 49 4.81 -17.98 -0.12
C LYS A 49 4.79 -16.46 0.09
N ALA A 50 4.04 -15.72 -0.71
CA ALA A 50 3.88 -14.27 -0.58
C ALA A 50 3.35 -13.90 0.81
N LYS A 51 2.26 -14.55 1.26
CA LYS A 51 1.69 -14.36 2.60
C LYS A 51 2.71 -14.67 3.70
N ALA A 52 3.39 -15.81 3.63
CA ALA A 52 4.39 -16.21 4.63
C ALA A 52 5.57 -15.22 4.73
N ASP A 53 6.13 -14.80 3.59
CA ASP A 53 7.25 -13.85 3.55
C ASP A 53 6.82 -12.46 4.05
N ALA A 54 5.63 -12.00 3.64
CA ALA A 54 5.07 -10.73 4.09
C ALA A 54 4.76 -10.72 5.59
N LEU A 55 4.14 -11.79 6.11
CA LEU A 55 3.85 -11.96 7.53
C LEU A 55 5.15 -11.93 8.35
N LYS A 56 6.21 -12.58 7.88
CA LYS A 56 7.52 -12.54 8.52
C LYS A 56 8.04 -11.10 8.60
N THR A 57 8.00 -10.35 7.49
CA THR A 57 8.40 -8.94 7.47
C THR A 57 7.57 -8.09 8.42
N ALA A 58 6.24 -8.24 8.40
CA ALA A 58 5.32 -7.49 9.26
C ALA A 58 5.61 -7.76 10.75
N ASN A 59 5.80 -9.03 11.13
CA ASN A 59 6.11 -9.44 12.50
C ASN A 59 7.48 -8.94 12.98
N GLN A 60 8.48 -8.89 12.10
CA GLN A 60 9.79 -8.34 12.44
C GLN A 60 9.73 -6.83 12.63
N TRP A 61 9.01 -6.14 11.74
CA TRP A 61 8.87 -4.70 11.79
C TRP A 61 8.05 -4.23 13.00
N ILE A 62 6.91 -4.87 13.30
CA ILE A 62 6.02 -4.41 14.40
C ILE A 62 6.68 -4.54 15.78
N LYS A 63 7.63 -5.46 15.95
CA LYS A 63 8.47 -5.57 17.15
C LYS A 63 9.30 -4.32 17.43
N LEU A 64 9.74 -3.59 16.39
CA LEU A 64 10.41 -2.30 16.56
C LEU A 64 9.45 -1.29 17.18
N VAL A 65 8.19 -1.31 16.73
CA VAL A 65 7.15 -0.44 17.27
C VAL A 65 6.84 -0.83 18.72
N ASP A 66 6.81 -2.12 19.06
CA ASP A 66 6.56 -2.58 20.43
C ASP A 66 7.71 -2.25 21.38
N ALA A 67 8.94 -2.23 20.88
CA ALA A 67 10.12 -1.78 21.63
C ALA A 67 10.17 -0.26 21.85
N GLY A 68 9.26 0.50 21.23
CA GLY A 68 9.27 1.97 21.25
C GLY A 68 10.29 2.58 20.27
N ASP A 69 10.96 1.77 19.44
CA ASP A 69 11.93 2.20 18.44
C ASP A 69 11.25 2.81 17.20
N TYR A 70 10.40 3.82 17.40
CA TYR A 70 9.54 4.39 16.36
C TYR A 70 10.32 4.98 15.19
N ALA A 71 11.46 5.63 15.43
CA ALA A 71 12.36 6.15 14.39
C ALA A 71 12.89 5.03 13.49
N LYS A 72 13.34 3.92 14.09
CA LYS A 72 13.84 2.75 13.37
C LYS A 72 12.72 2.04 12.60
N ALA A 73 11.54 1.92 13.19
CA ALA A 73 10.36 1.40 12.51
C ALA A 73 9.99 2.26 11.28
N TRP A 74 10.01 3.59 11.41
CA TRP A 74 9.76 4.51 10.30
C TRP A 74 10.81 4.37 9.18
N ALA A 75 12.08 4.32 9.53
CA ALA A 75 13.18 4.15 8.58
C ALA A 75 13.07 2.82 7.80
N ALA A 76 12.51 1.77 8.41
CA ALA A 76 12.32 0.45 7.80
C ALA A 76 11.05 0.32 6.92
N THR A 77 10.26 1.38 6.74
CA THR A 77 9.08 1.36 5.86
C THR A 77 9.45 1.54 4.38
N ALA A 78 8.47 1.49 3.48
CA ALA A 78 8.64 1.80 2.07
C ALA A 78 8.96 3.29 1.87
N PRO A 79 9.75 3.68 0.85
CA PRO A 79 9.99 5.09 0.54
C PRO A 79 8.72 5.92 0.35
N GLY A 80 7.65 5.32 -0.22
CA GLY A 80 6.35 5.97 -0.38
C GLY A 80 5.74 6.41 0.95
N PHE A 81 5.80 5.55 1.97
CA PHE A 81 5.34 5.86 3.32
C PHE A 81 6.10 7.05 3.93
N ARG A 82 7.43 7.04 3.82
CA ARG A 82 8.29 8.13 4.32
C ARG A 82 8.10 9.45 3.58
N LYS A 83 7.65 9.42 2.32
CA LYS A 83 7.29 10.63 1.56
C LYS A 83 5.96 11.22 2.02
N GLN A 84 5.02 10.38 2.44
CA GLN A 84 3.68 10.80 2.86
C GLN A 84 3.63 11.28 4.32
N MET A 85 4.47 10.72 5.18
CA MET A 85 4.49 11.05 6.61
C MET A 85 5.92 11.18 7.11
N SER A 86 6.23 12.34 7.69
CA SER A 86 7.55 12.58 8.27
C SER A 86 7.78 11.71 9.51
N GLU A 87 9.05 11.42 9.82
CA GLU A 87 9.43 10.69 11.04
C GLU A 87 8.85 11.36 12.30
N LYS A 88 8.88 12.70 12.34
CA LYS A 88 8.38 13.48 13.48
C LYS A 88 6.87 13.33 13.65
N GLU A 89 6.10 13.29 12.56
CA GLU A 89 4.65 13.06 12.60
C GLU A 89 4.33 11.63 13.04
N TRP A 90 5.04 10.65 12.48
CA TRP A 90 4.92 9.25 12.85
C TRP A 90 5.16 9.01 14.34
N ILE A 91 6.28 9.51 14.88
CA ILE A 91 6.64 9.36 16.30
C ILE A 91 5.56 9.99 17.18
N ARG A 92 5.10 11.21 16.85
CA ARG A 92 4.03 11.88 17.61
C ARG A 92 2.73 11.08 17.55
N GLY A 93 2.33 10.62 16.37
CA GLY A 93 1.11 9.85 16.17
C GLY A 93 1.11 8.58 17.01
N LEU A 94 2.14 7.74 16.87
CA LEU A 94 2.24 6.50 17.65
C LEU A 94 2.34 6.73 19.14
N ALA A 95 3.07 7.76 19.60
CA ALA A 95 3.12 8.10 21.01
C ALA A 95 1.73 8.42 21.56
N SER A 96 0.90 9.17 20.82
CA SER A 96 -0.46 9.51 21.23
C SER A 96 -1.40 8.31 21.32
N TYR A 97 -1.24 7.30 20.46
CA TYR A 97 -2.07 6.09 20.49
C TYR A 97 -1.56 5.03 21.46
N ARG A 98 -0.26 4.70 21.42
CA ARG A 98 0.29 3.57 22.17
C ARG A 98 0.63 3.90 23.62
N LYS A 99 1.03 5.14 23.94
CA LYS A 99 1.38 5.50 25.32
C LYS A 99 0.19 5.34 26.28
N PRO A 100 -1.05 5.78 25.95
CA PRO A 100 -2.21 5.56 26.82
C PRO A 100 -2.64 4.09 26.92
N MET A 101 -2.35 3.27 25.91
CA MET A 101 -2.70 1.84 25.92
C MET A 101 -1.80 1.01 26.86
N GLY A 102 -0.60 1.50 27.19
CA GLY A 102 0.38 0.77 28.00
C GLY A 102 1.12 -0.30 27.20
N LYS A 103 1.79 -1.24 27.89
CA LYS A 103 2.58 -2.29 27.23
C LYS A 103 1.68 -3.29 26.50
N LEU A 104 2.19 -3.83 25.39
CA LEU A 104 1.56 -4.96 24.70
C LEU A 104 1.63 -6.21 25.58
N LEU A 105 0.48 -6.85 25.82
CA LEU A 105 0.36 -8.10 26.56
C LEU A 105 0.27 -9.31 25.63
N GLN A 106 -0.51 -9.19 24.56
CA GLN A 106 -0.70 -10.24 23.57
C GLN A 106 -1.01 -9.65 22.21
N ARG A 107 -0.52 -10.31 21.15
CA ARG A 107 -0.92 -10.07 19.76
C ARG A 107 -1.15 -11.41 19.06
N THR A 108 -2.23 -11.50 18.30
CA THR A 108 -2.57 -12.67 17.49
C THR A 108 -2.89 -12.23 16.06
N VAL A 109 -2.34 -12.93 15.06
CA VAL A 109 -2.72 -12.74 13.65
C VAL A 109 -4.15 -13.22 13.46
N THR A 110 -5.01 -12.38 12.90
CA THR A 110 -6.40 -12.75 12.61
C THR A 110 -6.61 -13.05 11.14
N GLU A 111 -5.85 -12.40 10.24
CA GLU A 111 -6.03 -12.58 8.81
C GLU A 111 -4.79 -12.12 8.02
N GLU A 112 -4.56 -12.77 6.89
CA GLU A 112 -3.56 -12.41 5.88
C GLU A 112 -4.25 -12.34 4.51
N GLN A 113 -4.41 -11.14 3.96
CA GLN A 113 -5.08 -10.92 2.68
C GLN A 113 -4.06 -10.54 1.61
N TYR A 114 -3.98 -11.32 0.53
CA TYR A 114 -3.14 -11.01 -0.62
C TYR A 114 -3.93 -10.21 -1.64
N ALA A 115 -3.34 -9.17 -2.21
CA ALA A 115 -3.90 -8.38 -3.30
C ALA A 115 -2.81 -8.01 -4.31
N ASN A 116 -3.15 -7.92 -5.59
CA ASN A 116 -2.26 -7.43 -6.65
C ASN A 116 -2.54 -5.96 -7.04
N GLU A 117 -3.62 -5.40 -6.50
CA GLU A 117 -4.08 -4.03 -6.69
C GLU A 117 -4.77 -3.57 -5.41
N LEU A 118 -4.63 -2.28 -5.06
CA LEU A 118 -5.34 -1.67 -3.94
C LEU A 118 -6.28 -0.61 -4.52
N SER A 119 -7.58 -0.89 -4.57
CA SER A 119 -8.61 0.01 -5.09
C SER A 119 -8.72 1.32 -4.32
N ASP A 120 -8.37 1.31 -3.03
CA ASP A 120 -8.68 2.39 -2.08
C ASP A 120 -7.42 3.05 -1.46
N SER A 121 -6.24 2.91 -2.08
CA SER A 121 -4.99 3.52 -1.60
C SER A 121 -4.30 4.36 -2.67
N PRO A 122 -3.76 5.55 -2.34
CA PRO A 122 -2.93 6.33 -3.26
C PRO A 122 -1.66 5.59 -3.75
N ALA A 123 -1.34 4.42 -3.17
CA ALA A 123 -0.37 3.45 -3.68
C ALA A 123 -0.94 2.57 -4.82
N SER A 124 -1.89 3.09 -5.61
CA SER A 124 -2.63 2.44 -6.71
C SER A 124 -1.76 1.93 -7.89
N SER A 125 -0.43 1.93 -7.77
CA SER A 125 0.42 1.19 -8.69
C SER A 125 0.22 -0.32 -8.52
N SER A 126 -0.01 -1.03 -9.62
CA SER A 126 0.03 -2.50 -9.69
C SER A 126 1.23 -3.06 -8.91
N GLY A 127 1.01 -3.97 -7.98
CA GLY A 127 2.05 -4.47 -7.07
C GLY A 127 1.54 -5.63 -6.23
N ASP A 128 2.44 -6.48 -5.73
CA ASP A 128 2.00 -7.57 -4.85
C ASP A 128 1.94 -7.04 -3.42
N TYR A 129 0.79 -7.14 -2.79
CA TYR A 129 0.50 -6.63 -1.45
C TYR A 129 0.01 -7.77 -0.55
N VAL A 130 0.35 -7.67 0.73
CA VAL A 130 -0.27 -8.47 1.77
C VAL A 130 -0.66 -7.57 2.91
N VAL A 131 -1.94 -7.58 3.26
CA VAL A 131 -2.49 -6.94 4.44
C VAL A 131 -2.53 -7.97 5.56
N VAL A 132 -1.85 -7.67 6.67
CA VAL A 132 -1.87 -8.52 7.86
C VAL A 132 -2.67 -7.83 8.95
N HIS A 133 -3.73 -8.49 9.38
CA HIS A 133 -4.57 -8.05 10.49
C HIS A 133 -4.17 -8.76 11.77
N TYR A 134 -4.08 -7.99 12.85
CA TYR A 134 -3.84 -8.50 14.18
C TYR A 134 -4.91 -8.01 15.14
N ARG A 135 -5.11 -8.81 16.18
CA ARG A 135 -5.85 -8.44 17.38
C ARG A 135 -4.88 -8.42 18.55
N SER A 136 -4.86 -7.29 19.25
CA SER A 136 -3.90 -7.02 20.30
C SER A 136 -4.58 -6.63 21.60
N ARG A 137 -3.97 -7.03 22.71
CA ARG A 137 -4.32 -6.59 24.06
C ARG A 137 -3.15 -5.85 24.67
N PHE A 138 -3.44 -4.70 25.27
CA PHE A 138 -2.48 -3.87 25.98
C PHE A 138 -2.90 -3.73 27.45
N GLU A 139 -1.99 -3.26 28.31
CA GLU A 139 -2.23 -3.06 29.75
C GLU A 139 -3.49 -2.23 30.07
N HIS A 140 -3.84 -1.27 29.22
CA HIS A 140 -4.95 -0.32 29.43
C HIS A 140 -5.95 -0.33 28.26
N LYS A 141 -5.86 -1.32 27.36
CA LYS A 141 -6.79 -1.51 26.25
C LYS A 141 -6.94 -3.00 25.94
N ASP A 142 -8.09 -3.56 26.30
CA ASP A 142 -8.36 -5.00 26.20
C ASP A 142 -8.47 -5.52 24.77
N SER A 143 -8.74 -4.64 23.80
CA SER A 143 -8.78 -5.01 22.38
C SER A 143 -8.44 -3.82 21.51
N ALA A 144 -7.44 -4.00 20.65
CA ALA A 144 -7.08 -3.12 19.55
C ALA A 144 -6.98 -3.93 18.26
N ASN A 145 -7.44 -3.36 17.14
CA ASN A 145 -7.14 -3.94 15.83
C ASN A 145 -5.93 -3.23 15.25
N GLU A 146 -4.98 -4.01 14.77
CA GLU A 146 -3.80 -3.50 14.08
C GLU A 146 -3.78 -4.03 12.65
N THR A 147 -3.50 -3.15 11.70
CA THR A 147 -3.38 -3.50 10.28
C THR A 147 -1.98 -3.10 9.82
N VAL A 148 -1.22 -4.07 9.32
CA VAL A 148 0.08 -3.84 8.66
C VAL A 148 -0.09 -4.12 7.18
N LEU A 149 0.09 -3.09 6.35
CA LEU A 149 0.17 -3.24 4.90
C LEU A 149 1.63 -3.48 4.51
N THR A 150 1.87 -4.56 3.78
CA THR A 150 3.18 -4.85 3.17
C THR A 150 3.07 -4.87 1.66
N MET A 151 4.17 -4.54 1.00
CA MET A 151 4.28 -4.58 -0.47
C MET A 151 5.59 -5.25 -0.88
N LEU A 152 5.56 -5.93 -2.02
CA LEU A 152 6.76 -6.44 -2.67
C LEU A 152 7.42 -5.31 -3.46
N GLN A 153 8.61 -4.91 -3.02
CA GLN A 153 9.42 -3.89 -3.66
C GLN A 153 10.82 -4.44 -3.92
N ASP A 154 11.29 -4.36 -5.17
CA ASP A 154 12.63 -4.82 -5.57
C ASP A 154 12.94 -6.26 -5.11
N GLY A 155 11.93 -7.14 -5.22
CA GLY A 155 12.02 -8.55 -4.82
C GLY A 155 12.00 -8.81 -3.30
N ARG A 156 11.73 -7.79 -2.47
CA ARG A 156 11.66 -7.92 -1.01
C ARG A 156 10.35 -7.34 -0.47
N TRP A 157 9.79 -8.00 0.54
CA TRP A 157 8.64 -7.47 1.26
C TRP A 157 9.07 -6.34 2.19
N VAL A 158 8.37 -5.21 2.14
CA VAL A 158 8.58 -4.04 2.99
C VAL A 158 7.24 -3.53 3.52
N VAL A 159 7.23 -2.95 4.72
CA VAL A 159 6.01 -2.35 5.29
C VAL A 159 5.71 -1.04 4.57
N ALA A 160 4.51 -0.95 4.00
CA ALA A 160 4.01 0.22 3.27
C ALA A 160 2.94 0.99 4.03
N GLY A 161 2.41 0.45 5.14
CA GLY A 161 1.42 1.12 5.96
C GLY A 161 1.21 0.43 7.30
N TYR A 162 0.77 1.20 8.29
CA TYR A 162 0.39 0.71 9.60
C TYR A 162 -0.74 1.54 10.19
N PHE A 163 -1.71 0.86 10.80
CA PHE A 163 -2.87 1.47 11.43
C PHE A 163 -3.22 0.70 12.71
N ILE A 164 -3.70 1.42 13.73
CA ILE A 164 -4.16 0.87 15.02
C ILE A 164 -5.40 1.64 15.49
N ASN A 165 -6.42 0.94 16.00
CA ASN A 165 -7.62 1.53 16.61
C ASN A 165 -8.10 0.82 17.88
#